data_AF-A0A2A3XFN1-F1
#
_entry.id   AF-A0A2A3XFN1-F1
#
_cell.length_a   1.000
_cell.length_b   1.000
_cell.length_c   1.000
_cell.angle_alpha   90.00
_cell.angle_beta   90.00
_cell.angle_gamma   90.00
#
_symmetry.space_group_name_H-M   'P 1'
#
loop_
_entity.id
_entity.type
_entity.pdbx_description
1 polymer ?
#
loop_
_entity_poly.entity_id
_entity_poly.type
_entity_poly.pdbx_seq_one_letter_code
_entity_poly.pdbx_strand_id
1 'polypeptide(L)'
;MTQYLTESGMGERYDHYRPKIHQAVVQKMHQHVQDRHFERVVDVACGTGDSTILLLELGQDVMGIDSSDEMLAIARKRGLCVRRADYTELSKQGRFDLISTCMAFHWLDGAQAIAAYRAASNRGAIWLIYNFAFAGHTSSDEFIDWLHNEYWKRYLSPPRNRF
;
A
#
# COMPACT_ATOMS: atom_id res chain seq x y z
N MET A 1 -14.01 3.98 5.67
CA MET A 1 -13.16 3.84 4.47
C MET A 1 -14.00 3.21 3.34
N THR A 2 -15.08 3.86 2.88
CA THR A 2 -16.25 3.07 2.40
C THR A 2 -16.98 3.57 1.14
N GLN A 3 -16.35 4.31 0.22
CA GLN A 3 -17.08 4.76 -0.98
C GLN A 3 -16.56 4.27 -2.34
N TYR A 4 -15.42 3.57 -2.44
CA TYR A 4 -14.86 3.20 -3.76
C TYR A 4 -14.60 1.71 -3.99
N LEU A 5 -14.85 0.85 -3.00
CA LEU A 5 -14.44 -0.58 -3.05
C LEU A 5 -15.59 -1.55 -2.70
N THR A 6 -16.84 -1.11 -2.80
CA THR A 6 -18.01 -1.91 -2.37
C THR A 6 -18.72 -2.64 -3.51
N GLU A 7 -18.32 -2.40 -4.76
CA GLU A 7 -18.89 -3.10 -5.92
C GLU A 7 -18.26 -4.48 -6.08
N SER A 8 -19.08 -5.49 -6.39
CA SER A 8 -18.60 -6.84 -6.68
C SER A 8 -17.66 -6.87 -7.90
N GLY A 9 -16.55 -7.60 -7.81
CA GLY A 9 -15.56 -7.74 -8.88
C GLY A 9 -14.53 -6.61 -8.92
N MET A 10 -14.53 -5.73 -7.91
CA MET A 10 -13.51 -4.69 -7.78
C MET A 10 -12.14 -5.27 -7.46
N GLY A 11 -12.04 -6.34 -6.67
CA GLY A 11 -10.77 -6.97 -6.35
C GLY A 11 -10.07 -7.50 -7.61
N GLU A 12 -10.81 -8.18 -8.48
CA GLU A 12 -10.27 -8.75 -9.72
C GLU A 12 -9.84 -7.67 -10.72
N ARG A 13 -10.69 -6.65 -10.92
CA ARG A 13 -10.35 -5.49 -11.78
C ARG A 13 -9.12 -4.76 -11.24
N TYR A 14 -9.08 -4.51 -9.93
CA TYR A 14 -7.94 -3.88 -9.29
C TYR A 14 -6.67 -4.70 -9.50
N ASP A 15 -6.73 -6.01 -9.30
CA ASP A 15 -5.57 -6.86 -9.43
C ASP A 15 -5.01 -6.88 -10.86
N HIS A 16 -5.90 -6.92 -11.85
CA HIS A 16 -5.55 -7.04 -13.25
C HIS A 16 -4.96 -5.75 -13.82
N TYR A 17 -5.56 -4.60 -13.52
CA TYR A 17 -5.19 -3.32 -14.17
C TYR A 17 -4.21 -2.47 -13.37
N ARG A 18 -3.92 -2.81 -12.12
CA ARG A 18 -3.02 -2.00 -11.29
C ARG A 18 -1.56 -2.10 -11.76
N PRO A 19 -0.87 -0.96 -11.96
CA PRO A 19 0.55 -0.96 -12.30
C PRO A 19 1.40 -1.70 -11.26
N LYS A 20 2.18 -2.68 -11.72
CA LYS A 20 3.02 -3.54 -10.88
C LYS A 20 4.41 -2.93 -10.67
N ILE A 21 4.46 -1.71 -10.13
CA ILE A 21 5.71 -0.95 -10.00
C ILE A 21 6.42 -1.13 -8.64
N HIS A 22 5.86 -1.95 -7.76
CA HIS A 22 6.33 -2.11 -6.38
C HIS A 22 7.76 -2.65 -6.30
N GLN A 23 8.21 -3.43 -7.28
CA GLN A 23 9.57 -3.97 -7.30
C GLN A 23 10.63 -2.86 -7.35
N ALA A 24 10.40 -1.81 -8.15
CA ALA A 24 11.30 -0.66 -8.21
C ALA A 24 11.38 0.10 -6.87
N VAL A 25 10.28 0.12 -6.11
CA VAL A 25 10.25 0.72 -4.77
C VAL A 25 11.05 -0.12 -3.78
N VAL A 26 10.84 -1.45 -3.78
CA VAL A 26 11.57 -2.36 -2.89
C VAL A 26 13.09 -2.35 -3.18
N GLN A 27 13.49 -2.32 -4.45
CA GLN A 27 14.89 -2.17 -4.84
C GLN A 27 15.51 -0.87 -4.32
N LYS A 28 14.80 0.26 -4.44
CA LYS A 28 15.24 1.53 -3.84
C LYS A 28 15.31 1.42 -2.31
N MET A 29 14.39 0.70 -1.69
CA MET A 29 14.40 0.50 -0.23
C MET A 29 15.62 -0.29 0.23
N HIS A 30 15.98 -1.40 -0.43
CA HIS A 30 17.20 -2.16 -0.12
C HIS A 30 18.44 -1.25 -0.05
N GLN A 31 18.56 -0.32 -1.02
CA GLN A 31 19.66 0.65 -1.06
C GLN A 31 19.67 1.62 0.14
N HIS A 32 18.50 2.00 0.66
CA HIS A 32 18.40 2.97 1.75
C HIS A 32 18.47 2.34 3.14
N VAL A 33 18.04 1.07 3.28
CA VAL A 33 18.08 0.34 4.55
C VAL A 33 19.32 -0.52 4.70
N GLN A 34 20.33 -0.36 3.83
CA GLN A 34 21.61 -1.08 3.88
C GLN A 34 21.45 -2.61 3.97
N ASP A 35 20.55 -3.18 3.17
CA ASP A 35 20.24 -4.63 3.17
C ASP A 35 19.81 -5.19 4.54
N ARG A 36 19.30 -4.32 5.42
CA ARG A 36 18.77 -4.73 6.72
C ARG A 36 17.57 -5.64 6.50
N HIS A 37 17.66 -6.84 7.05
CA HIS A 37 16.57 -7.81 7.08
C HIS A 37 15.72 -7.61 8.33
N PHE A 38 14.40 -7.52 8.17
CA PHE A 38 13.46 -7.27 9.26
C PHE A 38 12.90 -8.60 9.80
N GLU A 39 12.80 -8.76 11.12
CA GLU A 39 12.20 -9.98 11.67
C GLU A 39 10.69 -9.98 11.47
N ARG A 40 10.03 -8.86 11.76
CA ARG A 40 8.58 -8.69 11.72
C ARG A 40 8.16 -7.55 10.79
N VAL A 41 7.38 -7.87 9.76
CA VAL A 41 6.89 -6.89 8.76
C VAL A 41 5.37 -6.93 8.65
N VAL A 42 4.76 -5.76 8.57
CA VAL A 42 3.33 -5.64 8.24
C VAL A 42 3.09 -4.69 7.07
N ASP A 43 2.25 -5.12 6.14
CA ASP A 43 1.74 -4.31 5.04
C ASP A 43 0.31 -3.84 5.36
N VAL A 44 0.14 -2.55 5.65
CA VAL A 44 -1.14 -1.96 6.05
C VAL A 44 -1.91 -1.49 4.82
N ALA A 45 -3.18 -1.90 4.74
CA ALA A 45 -4.03 -1.76 3.55
C ALA A 45 -3.38 -2.43 2.33
N CYS A 46 -3.03 -3.72 2.48
CA CYS A 46 -2.26 -4.50 1.52
C CYS A 46 -2.98 -4.76 0.19
N GLY A 47 -4.30 -4.55 0.12
CA GLY A 47 -5.11 -4.87 -1.05
C GLY A 47 -4.93 -6.33 -1.49
N THR A 48 -4.66 -6.53 -2.78
CA THR A 48 -4.43 -7.85 -3.38
C THR A 48 -3.01 -8.39 -3.16
N GLY A 49 -2.19 -7.69 -2.37
CA GLY A 49 -0.89 -8.19 -1.90
C GLY A 49 0.29 -7.94 -2.85
N ASP A 50 0.15 -7.03 -3.82
CA ASP A 50 1.26 -6.69 -4.74
C ASP A 50 2.51 -6.18 -3.99
N SER A 51 2.31 -5.33 -2.96
CA SER A 51 3.40 -4.88 -2.08
C SER A 51 3.85 -5.99 -1.14
N THR A 52 2.90 -6.75 -0.58
CA THR A 52 3.19 -7.81 0.41
C THR A 52 4.11 -8.89 -0.15
N ILE A 53 3.92 -9.32 -1.40
CA ILE A 53 4.78 -10.31 -2.07
C ILE A 53 6.25 -9.86 -2.05
N LEU A 54 6.50 -8.58 -2.37
CA LEU A 54 7.87 -8.09 -2.48
C LEU A 54 8.48 -7.80 -1.11
N LEU A 55 7.64 -7.50 -0.10
CA LEU A 55 8.10 -7.38 1.28
C LEU A 55 8.64 -8.71 1.84
N LEU A 56 8.30 -9.87 1.24
CA LEU A 56 8.91 -11.17 1.57
C LEU A 56 10.42 -11.19 1.33
N GLU A 57 10.95 -10.33 0.45
CA GLU A 57 12.39 -10.19 0.21
C GLU A 57 13.09 -9.37 1.32
N LEU A 58 12.31 -8.61 2.10
CA LEU A 58 12.82 -7.70 3.14
C LEU A 58 12.74 -8.27 4.55
N GLY A 59 11.96 -9.33 4.79
CA GLY A 59 11.78 -9.81 6.16
C GLY A 59 11.34 -11.26 6.31
N GLN A 60 11.46 -11.74 7.54
CA GLN A 60 11.25 -13.14 7.91
C GLN A 60 9.76 -13.48 8.10
N ASP A 61 9.06 -12.71 8.93
CA ASP A 61 7.65 -12.87 9.23
C ASP A 61 6.88 -11.67 8.66
N VAL A 62 6.29 -11.87 7.48
CA VAL A 62 5.59 -10.84 6.73
C VAL A 62 4.10 -11.15 6.70
N MET A 63 3.29 -10.18 7.10
CA MET A 63 1.84 -10.26 6.98
C MET A 63 1.23 -9.01 6.34
N GLY A 64 0.10 -9.18 5.66
CA GLY A 64 -0.74 -8.07 5.18
C GLY A 64 -2.00 -7.91 6.02
N ILE A 65 -2.46 -6.67 6.20
CA ILE A 65 -3.80 -6.39 6.68
C ILE A 65 -4.58 -5.52 5.71
N ASP A 66 -5.86 -5.82 5.54
CA ASP A 66 -6.79 -4.99 4.78
C ASP A 66 -8.19 -5.06 5.38
N SER A 67 -9.00 -4.04 5.13
CA SER A 67 -10.39 -3.99 5.58
C SER A 67 -11.35 -4.77 4.65
N SER A 68 -10.94 -5.01 3.40
CA SER A 68 -11.72 -5.65 2.34
C SER A 68 -11.46 -7.15 2.22
N ASP A 69 -12.48 -7.97 2.53
CA ASP A 69 -12.39 -9.43 2.33
C ASP A 69 -12.21 -9.83 0.86
N GLU A 70 -12.74 -9.05 -0.08
CA GLU A 70 -12.60 -9.33 -1.51
C GLU A 70 -11.14 -9.21 -1.96
N MET A 71 -10.46 -8.16 -1.52
CA MET A 71 -9.03 -7.96 -1.77
C MET A 71 -8.20 -9.09 -1.14
N LEU A 72 -8.51 -9.40 0.12
CA LEU A 72 -7.82 -10.45 0.87
C LEU A 72 -8.04 -11.85 0.28
N ALA A 73 -9.18 -12.12 -0.35
CA ALA A 73 -9.41 -13.38 -1.03
C ALA A 73 -8.38 -13.61 -2.17
N ILE A 74 -8.03 -12.56 -2.91
CA ILE A 74 -7.01 -12.61 -3.97
C ILE A 74 -5.62 -12.75 -3.36
N ALA A 75 -5.30 -11.97 -2.32
CA ALA A 75 -4.01 -12.07 -1.63
C ALA A 75 -3.77 -13.49 -1.04
N ARG A 76 -4.80 -14.11 -0.45
CA ARG A 76 -4.72 -15.50 0.05
C ARG A 76 -4.49 -16.51 -1.08
N LYS A 77 -5.13 -16.34 -2.24
CA LYS A 77 -4.90 -17.19 -3.42
C LYS A 77 -3.45 -17.12 -3.93
N ARG A 78 -2.73 -16.03 -3.62
CA ARG A 78 -1.29 -15.86 -3.90
C ARG A 78 -0.39 -16.49 -2.84
N GLY A 79 -0.95 -17.15 -1.83
CA GLY A 79 -0.20 -17.79 -0.75
C GLY A 79 0.26 -16.83 0.36
N LEU A 80 -0.28 -15.61 0.42
CA LEU A 80 0.15 -14.61 1.39
C LEU A 80 -0.52 -14.78 2.75
N CYS A 81 0.25 -14.55 3.82
CA CYS A 81 -0.28 -14.45 5.18
C CYS A 81 -1.01 -13.11 5.34
N VAL A 82 -2.33 -13.13 5.27
CA VAL A 82 -3.13 -11.89 5.37
C VAL A 82 -4.33 -12.01 6.30
N ARG A 83 -4.65 -10.91 6.98
CA ARG A 83 -5.75 -10.83 7.96
C ARG A 83 -6.67 -9.65 7.67
N ARG A 84 -7.96 -9.85 7.92
CA ARG A 84 -8.94 -8.75 7.90
C ARG A 84 -8.77 -7.92 9.17
N ALA A 85 -8.35 -6.68 9.02
CA ALA A 85 -8.22 -5.73 10.12
C ALA A 85 -8.19 -4.29 9.58
N ASP A 86 -8.69 -3.35 10.39
CA ASP A 86 -8.47 -1.93 10.13
C ASP A 86 -7.10 -1.47 10.67
N TYR A 87 -6.54 -0.40 10.11
CA TYR A 87 -5.25 0.14 10.55
C TYR A 87 -5.26 0.58 12.02
N THR A 88 -6.43 0.96 12.56
CA THR A 88 -6.59 1.29 13.98
C THR A 88 -6.37 0.10 14.91
N GLU A 89 -6.48 -1.13 14.39
CA GLU A 89 -6.28 -2.37 15.14
C GLU A 89 -4.88 -2.96 14.98
N LEU A 90 -3.95 -2.21 14.38
CA LEU A 90 -2.60 -2.69 14.04
C LEU A 90 -1.84 -3.25 15.25
N SER A 91 -1.95 -2.61 16.41
CA SER A 91 -1.28 -3.06 17.65
C SER A 91 -1.79 -4.41 18.15
N LYS A 92 -3.03 -4.80 17.82
CA LYS A 92 -3.58 -6.13 18.12
C LYS A 92 -2.98 -7.23 17.23
N GLN A 93 -2.36 -6.85 16.11
CA GLN A 93 -1.65 -7.77 15.22
C GLN A 93 -0.19 -8.00 15.68
N GLY A 94 0.27 -7.23 16.68
CA GLY A 94 1.56 -7.36 17.34
C GLY A 94 2.45 -6.16 17.10
N ARG A 95 3.76 -6.38 17.16
CA ARG A 95 4.78 -5.33 16.98
C ARG A 95 5.73 -5.66 15.84
N PHE A 96 6.14 -4.63 15.11
CA PHE A 96 6.81 -4.78 13.83
C PHE A 96 8.07 -3.91 13.75
N ASP A 97 9.06 -4.40 13.00
CA ASP A 97 10.29 -3.68 12.69
C ASP A 97 10.15 -2.88 11.39
N LEU A 98 9.25 -3.30 10.50
CA LEU A 98 8.86 -2.57 9.31
C LEU A 98 7.33 -2.51 9.18
N ILE A 99 6.80 -1.29 9.06
CA ILE A 99 5.38 -1.04 8.75
C ILE A 99 5.33 -0.40 7.37
N SER A 100 4.76 -1.11 6.39
CA SER A 100 4.59 -0.60 5.03
C SER A 100 3.16 -0.12 4.79
N THR A 101 3.00 0.90 3.95
CA THR A 101 1.69 1.41 3.53
C THR A 101 1.81 2.01 2.14
N CYS A 102 1.32 1.27 1.15
CA CYS A 102 1.36 1.72 -0.24
C CYS A 102 0.02 2.30 -0.67
N MET A 103 0.01 3.52 -1.23
CA MET A 103 -1.17 4.13 -1.85
C MET A 103 -2.40 4.26 -0.92
N ALA A 104 -2.22 4.10 0.39
CA ALA A 104 -3.32 4.05 1.35
C ALA A 104 -3.31 5.16 2.41
N PHE A 105 -2.13 5.67 2.79
CA PHE A 105 -1.99 6.57 3.94
C PHE A 105 -2.86 7.84 3.86
N HIS A 106 -3.08 8.38 2.66
CA HIS A 106 -3.91 9.55 2.41
C HIS A 106 -5.43 9.32 2.55
N TRP A 107 -5.86 8.07 2.69
CA TRP A 107 -7.24 7.71 3.04
C TRP A 107 -7.44 7.49 4.53
N LEU A 108 -6.35 7.40 5.30
CA LEU A 108 -6.40 7.18 6.74
C LEU A 108 -6.56 8.52 7.46
N ASP A 109 -7.13 8.48 8.67
CA ASP A 109 -6.93 9.59 9.61
C ASP A 109 -5.45 9.58 10.04
N GLY A 110 -4.70 10.62 9.69
CA GLY A 110 -3.25 10.63 9.87
C GLY A 110 -2.82 10.65 11.33
N ALA A 111 -3.56 11.34 12.21
CA ALA A 111 -3.23 11.35 13.64
C ALA A 111 -3.44 9.97 14.25
N GLN A 112 -4.55 9.31 13.90
CA GLN A 112 -4.84 7.95 14.34
C GLN A 112 -3.87 6.93 13.72
N ALA A 113 -3.52 7.07 12.45
CA ALA A 113 -2.58 6.19 11.77
C ALA A 113 -1.19 6.28 12.40
N ILE A 114 -0.68 7.50 12.64
CA ILE A 114 0.59 7.72 13.34
C ILE A 114 0.56 7.10 14.74
N ALA A 115 -0.55 7.27 15.49
CA ALA A 115 -0.70 6.69 16.82
C ALA A 115 -0.70 5.15 16.77
N ALA A 116 -1.44 4.56 15.84
CA ALA A 116 -1.50 3.11 15.64
C ALA A 116 -0.13 2.54 15.26
N TYR A 117 0.59 3.21 14.35
CA TYR A 117 1.90 2.76 13.88
C TYR A 117 2.93 2.86 15.01
N ARG A 118 2.89 3.92 15.83
CA ARG A 118 3.74 4.04 17.03
C ARG A 118 3.48 2.91 18.01
N ALA A 119 2.21 2.62 18.29
CA ALA A 119 1.84 1.55 19.22
C ALA A 119 2.30 0.16 18.74
N ALA A 120 2.28 -0.07 17.42
CA ALA A 120 2.69 -1.32 16.80
C ALA A 120 4.18 -1.38 16.42
N SER A 121 4.97 -0.34 16.67
CA SER A 121 6.40 -0.31 16.30
C SER A 121 7.27 -0.94 17.38
N ASN A 122 8.22 -1.79 17.00
CA ASN A 122 9.39 -2.11 17.81
C ASN A 122 10.34 -0.90 17.93
N ARG A 123 11.32 -0.96 18.84
CA ARG A 123 12.34 0.10 18.95
C ARG A 123 13.16 0.12 17.67
N GLY A 124 13.28 1.30 17.05
CA GLY A 124 14.02 1.46 15.79
C GLY A 124 13.28 0.94 14.55
N ALA A 125 11.96 0.73 14.65
CA ALA A 125 11.13 0.35 13.51
C ALA A 125 11.14 1.43 12.42
N ILE A 126 11.01 0.99 11.17
CA ILE A 126 10.95 1.85 9.99
C ILE A 126 9.51 1.84 9.46
N TRP A 127 9.03 3.00 9.04
CA TRP A 127 7.76 3.11 8.32
C TRP A 127 8.01 3.41 6.86
N LEU A 128 7.62 2.48 5.99
CA LEU A 128 7.69 2.63 4.55
C LEU A 128 6.33 3.10 4.02
N ILE A 129 6.17 4.42 3.91
CA ILE A 129 4.95 5.04 3.39
C ILE A 129 5.25 5.59 2.01
N TYR A 130 4.56 5.10 0.99
CA TYR A 130 4.82 5.52 -0.38
C TYR A 130 3.56 5.49 -1.25
N ASN A 131 3.60 6.30 -2.29
CA ASN A 131 2.62 6.33 -3.36
C ASN A 131 3.35 6.37 -4.70
N PHE A 132 2.59 6.23 -5.77
CA PHE A 132 3.10 6.43 -7.11
C PHE A 132 2.01 6.98 -8.00
N ALA A 133 2.45 7.76 -8.98
CA ALA A 133 1.61 8.34 -10.00
C ALA A 133 2.37 8.33 -11.32
N PHE A 134 1.63 8.31 -12.43
CA PHE A 134 2.19 8.57 -13.74
C PHE A 134 2.19 10.09 -13.97
N ALA A 135 3.32 10.63 -14.41
CA ALA A 135 3.47 12.05 -14.73
C ALA A 135 3.41 12.35 -16.23
N GLY A 136 3.35 11.30 -17.07
CA GLY A 136 3.36 11.43 -18.53
C GLY A 136 3.87 10.17 -19.21
N HIS A 137 4.13 10.28 -20.52
CA HIS A 137 4.70 9.21 -21.34
C HIS A 137 5.85 9.78 -22.18
N THR A 138 6.99 9.09 -22.26
CA THR A 138 8.20 9.62 -22.93
C THR A 138 8.10 9.64 -24.46
N SER A 139 7.06 9.05 -25.04
CA SER A 139 6.91 8.91 -26.49
C SER A 139 5.67 9.56 -27.09
N SER A 140 4.89 10.32 -26.32
CA SER A 140 3.71 11.01 -26.85
C SER A 140 3.48 12.32 -26.12
N ASP A 141 3.77 13.40 -26.84
CA ASP A 141 3.48 14.75 -26.39
C ASP A 141 1.97 15.00 -26.32
N GLU A 142 1.17 14.37 -27.21
CA GLU A 142 -0.29 14.47 -27.15
C GLU A 142 -0.85 13.89 -25.86
N PHE A 143 -0.32 12.75 -25.39
CA PHE A 143 -0.72 12.18 -24.12
C PHE A 143 -0.32 13.07 -22.93
N ILE A 144 0.88 13.65 -22.96
CA ILE A 144 1.33 14.59 -21.92
C ILE A 144 0.41 15.81 -21.88
N ASP A 145 0.10 16.39 -23.04
CA ASP A 145 -0.79 17.54 -23.16
C ASP A 145 -2.19 17.22 -22.63
N TRP A 146 -2.77 16.10 -23.05
CA TRP A 146 -4.06 15.63 -22.55
C TRP A 146 -4.05 15.40 -21.03
N LEU A 147 -3.01 14.77 -20.49
CA LEU A 147 -2.89 14.51 -19.06
C LEU A 147 -2.86 15.82 -18.25
N HIS A 148 -2.07 16.80 -18.68
CA HIS A 148 -1.90 18.06 -17.97
C HIS A 148 -3.11 18.99 -18.14
N ASN A 149 -3.69 19.05 -19.34
CA ASN A 149 -4.68 20.06 -19.70
C ASN A 149 -6.12 19.57 -19.63
N GLU A 150 -6.38 18.25 -19.66
CA GLU A 150 -7.73 17.69 -19.64
C GLU A 150 -7.99 16.73 -18.48
N TYR A 151 -7.13 15.71 -18.30
CA TYR A 151 -7.42 14.59 -17.40
C TYR A 151 -7.75 15.05 -15.98
N TRP A 152 -6.91 15.91 -15.39
CA TRP A 152 -7.10 16.37 -14.01
C TRP A 152 -8.33 17.27 -13.82
N LYS A 153 -8.84 17.90 -14.88
CA LYS A 153 -10.06 18.71 -14.85
C LYS A 153 -11.31 17.83 -14.94
N ARG A 154 -11.24 16.75 -15.73
CA ARG A 154 -12.36 15.84 -16.01
C ARG A 154 -12.51 14.72 -14.97
N TYR A 155 -11.39 14.19 -14.49
CA TYR A 155 -11.33 13.07 -13.56
C TYR A 155 -10.72 13.53 -12.24
N LEU A 156 -11.55 14.23 -11.45
CA LEU A 156 -11.13 14.74 -10.16
C LEU A 156 -10.71 13.59 -9.25
N SER A 157 -9.60 13.79 -8.53
CA SER A 157 -9.21 12.86 -7.48
C SER A 157 -10.33 12.79 -6.44
N PRO A 158 -10.63 11.60 -5.90
CA PRO A 158 -11.58 11.49 -4.82
C PRO A 158 -11.18 12.35 -3.61
N PRO A 159 -12.10 12.69 -2.70
CA PRO A 159 -11.79 13.42 -1.49
C PRO A 159 -10.75 12.64 -0.67
N ARG A 160 -9.60 13.25 -0.38
CA ARG A 160 -8.52 12.67 0.43
C ARG A 160 -8.28 13.54 1.65
N ASN A 161 -7.79 12.94 2.73
CA ASN A 161 -7.23 13.73 3.84
C ASN A 161 -5.97 14.43 3.30
N ARG A 162 -6.05 15.77 3.16
CA ARG A 162 -4.90 16.60 2.83
C ARG A 162 -4.26 17.01 4.16
N PHE A 163 -3.08 16.45 4.44
CA PHE A 163 -2.23 16.86 5.55
C PHE A 163 -1.48 18.14 5.20
#